data_AF-A0A1Z5RIB9-F1
#
_entry.id   AF-A0A1Z5RIB9-F1
#
_cell.length_a   1.000
_cell.length_b   1.000
_cell.length_c   1.000
_cell.angle_alpha   90.00
_cell.angle_beta   90.00
_cell.angle_gamma   90.00
#
_symmetry.space_group_name_H-M   'P 1'
#
loop_
_entity.id
_entity.type
_entity.pdbx_description
1 polymer ?
#
loop_
_entity_poly.entity_id
_entity_poly.type
_entity_poly.pdbx_seq_one_letter_code
_entity_poly.pdbx_strand_id
1 'polypeptide(L)'
;MMTFDLVLILHLMKELMGITDLLCRKLQQKSQDIINAMADVATTKRLIQDLRDNGWSKLLKDVTVFCTKQGITVPDMNGSYADYIRSRSGSEATVEHHYRYNVFIVAVDQQMQELNCRFSEQATELLILSTSLDPRGSFSSLKIDDLCTLASKFYPADFSNQEIDNLRCQLRHYQLDVPTNPKLIRLVLTLPVSTATPERAFSAMKLVKTRLRNKMKDAFLRDCLVIYIEKKLAVQFTTSDIIDDFYAMKTHKMRLK
;
A
#
# COMPACT_ATOMS: atom_id res chain seq x y z
N MET A 1 3.45 -36.08 27.99
CA MET A 1 3.47 -37.09 26.92
C MET A 1 3.30 -36.38 25.59
N MET A 2 4.09 -36.70 24.58
CA MET A 2 3.89 -36.19 23.21
C MET A 2 2.67 -36.91 22.61
N THR A 3 1.60 -36.19 22.34
CA THR A 3 0.39 -36.73 21.67
C THR A 3 0.43 -36.47 20.18
N PHE A 4 -0.31 -37.25 19.40
CA PHE A 4 -0.46 -37.05 17.96
C PHE A 4 -0.92 -35.61 17.62
N ASP A 5 -1.88 -35.08 18.38
CA ASP A 5 -2.39 -33.71 18.23
C ASP A 5 -1.26 -32.67 18.30
N LEU A 6 -0.40 -32.78 19.31
CA LEU A 6 0.72 -31.86 19.51
C LEU A 6 1.71 -31.95 18.35
N VAL A 7 2.04 -33.16 17.89
CA VAL A 7 2.95 -33.37 16.76
C VAL A 7 2.36 -32.78 15.47
N LEU A 8 1.07 -32.98 15.23
CA LEU A 8 0.37 -32.42 14.06
C LEU A 8 0.40 -30.89 14.08
N ILE A 9 0.03 -30.28 15.22
CA ILE A 9 0.05 -28.82 15.38
C ILE A 9 1.47 -28.27 15.17
N LEU A 10 2.50 -28.92 15.71
CA LEU A 10 3.88 -28.48 15.53
C LEU A 10 4.33 -28.53 14.07
N HIS A 11 4.00 -29.58 13.33
CA HIS A 11 4.34 -29.68 11.91
C HIS A 11 3.56 -28.67 11.07
N LEU A 12 2.27 -28.48 11.36
CA LEU A 12 1.45 -27.47 10.72
C LEU A 12 1.99 -26.05 10.95
N MET A 13 2.31 -25.72 12.19
CA MET A 13 2.91 -24.44 12.54
C MET A 13 4.26 -24.25 11.86
N LYS A 14 5.09 -25.28 11.75
CA LYS A 14 6.37 -25.21 11.03
C LYS A 14 6.19 -24.84 9.56
N GLU A 15 5.24 -25.46 8.85
CA GLU A 15 4.97 -25.15 7.44
C GLU A 15 4.40 -23.74 7.27
N LEU A 16 3.39 -23.36 8.07
CA LEU A 16 2.79 -22.03 8.03
C LEU A 16 3.77 -20.91 8.40
N MET A 17 4.53 -21.11 9.48
CA MET A 17 5.57 -20.16 9.90
C MET A 17 6.71 -20.10 8.90
N GLY A 18 7.06 -21.20 8.24
CA GLY A 18 8.09 -21.20 7.20
C GLY A 18 7.73 -20.29 6.02
N ILE A 19 6.48 -20.36 5.56
CA ILE A 19 5.98 -19.50 4.48
C ILE A 19 5.94 -18.02 4.93
N THR A 20 5.41 -17.76 6.12
CA THR A 20 5.22 -16.38 6.62
C THR A 20 6.52 -15.71 7.09
N ASP A 21 7.48 -16.47 7.62
CA ASP A 21 8.81 -15.96 8.02
C ASP A 21 9.58 -15.42 6.80
N LEU A 22 9.51 -16.10 5.66
CA LEU A 22 10.14 -15.60 4.43
C LEU A 22 9.58 -14.24 4.03
N LEU A 23 8.26 -14.05 4.09
CA LEU A 23 7.64 -12.77 3.85
C LEU A 23 8.11 -11.72 4.88
N CYS A 24 8.07 -12.06 6.16
CA CYS A 24 8.50 -11.16 7.24
C CYS A 24 9.93 -10.65 7.03
N ARG A 25 10.87 -11.55 6.70
CA ARG A 25 12.26 -11.17 6.43
C ARG A 25 12.40 -10.24 5.24
N LYS A 26 11.67 -10.51 4.14
CA LYS A 26 11.69 -9.64 2.94
C LYS A 26 11.11 -8.26 3.23
N LEU A 27 10.00 -8.19 3.97
CA LEU A 27 9.37 -6.92 4.36
C LEU A 27 10.23 -6.09 5.32
N GLN A 28 11.12 -6.73 6.08
CA GLN A 28 12.05 -6.05 7.00
C GLN A 28 13.34 -5.56 6.33
N GLN A 29 13.58 -5.84 5.05
CA GLN A 29 14.80 -5.40 4.36
C GLN A 29 14.79 -3.89 4.11
N LYS A 30 15.93 -3.23 4.38
CA LYS A 30 16.09 -1.77 4.19
C LYS A 30 15.98 -1.30 2.73
N SER A 31 16.25 -2.19 1.79
CA SER A 31 16.19 -1.92 0.34
C SER A 31 14.85 -2.26 -0.29
N GLN A 32 13.87 -2.75 0.49
CA GLN A 32 12.62 -3.22 -0.06
C GLN A 32 11.79 -2.07 -0.63
N ASP A 33 11.35 -2.22 -1.87
CA ASP A 33 10.41 -1.31 -2.52
C ASP A 33 8.98 -1.81 -2.35
N ILE A 34 8.00 -0.89 -2.34
CA ILE A 34 6.59 -1.20 -2.13
C ILE A 34 6.08 -2.15 -3.22
N ILE A 35 6.47 -1.96 -4.47
CA ILE A 35 6.05 -2.82 -5.59
C ILE A 35 6.56 -4.26 -5.37
N ASN A 36 7.82 -4.41 -4.98
CA ASN A 36 8.42 -5.71 -4.69
C ASN A 36 7.77 -6.36 -3.46
N ALA A 37 7.50 -5.59 -2.40
CA ALA A 37 6.78 -6.05 -1.23
C ALA A 37 5.38 -6.57 -1.59
N MET A 38 4.68 -5.89 -2.50
CA MET A 38 3.35 -6.32 -2.95
C MET A 38 3.40 -7.62 -3.76
N ALA A 39 4.40 -7.77 -4.63
CA ALA A 39 4.64 -9.03 -5.33
C ALA A 39 4.92 -10.17 -4.34
N ASP A 40 5.75 -9.93 -3.32
CA ASP A 40 6.05 -10.90 -2.27
C ASP A 40 4.80 -11.30 -1.46
N VAL A 41 3.92 -10.36 -1.14
CA VAL A 41 2.62 -10.65 -0.48
C VAL A 41 1.75 -11.52 -1.38
N ALA A 42 1.65 -11.22 -2.68
CA ALA A 42 0.86 -12.01 -3.63
C ALA A 42 1.40 -13.45 -3.78
N THR A 43 2.73 -13.61 -3.87
CA THR A 43 3.37 -14.93 -3.86
C THR A 43 3.10 -15.68 -2.57
N THR A 44 3.15 -15.01 -1.42
CA THR A 44 2.87 -15.63 -0.11
C THR A 44 1.43 -16.11 -0.03
N LYS A 45 0.45 -15.31 -0.49
CA LYS A 45 -0.96 -15.72 -0.59
C LYS A 45 -1.10 -16.98 -1.45
N ARG A 46 -0.42 -17.05 -2.60
CA ARG A 46 -0.45 -18.26 -3.45
C ARG A 46 0.13 -19.49 -2.74
N LEU A 47 1.21 -19.34 -1.98
CA LEU A 47 1.83 -20.45 -1.25
C LEU A 47 0.93 -20.97 -0.11
N ILE A 48 0.27 -20.07 0.63
CA ILE A 48 -0.69 -20.47 1.68
C ILE A 48 -1.91 -21.17 1.05
N GLN A 49 -2.38 -20.70 -0.11
CA GLN A 49 -3.47 -21.35 -0.84
C GLN A 49 -3.08 -22.74 -1.36
N ASP A 50 -1.88 -22.89 -1.91
CA ASP A 50 -1.37 -24.20 -2.35
C ASP A 50 -1.21 -25.17 -1.17
N LEU A 51 -0.73 -24.69 -0.02
CA LEU A 51 -0.70 -25.47 1.22
C LEU A 51 -2.11 -25.94 1.60
N ARG A 52 -3.11 -25.06 1.52
CA ARG A 52 -4.51 -25.40 1.82
C ARG A 52 -5.05 -26.53 0.95
N ASP A 53 -4.82 -26.43 -0.36
CA ASP A 53 -5.46 -27.30 -1.34
C ASP A 53 -4.71 -28.63 -1.51
N ASN A 54 -3.37 -28.60 -1.46
CA ASN A 54 -2.51 -29.74 -1.77
C ASN A 54 -1.64 -30.22 -0.59
N GLY A 55 -1.53 -29.45 0.50
CA GLY A 55 -0.56 -29.70 1.58
C GLY A 55 -0.93 -30.78 2.59
N TRP A 56 -2.21 -31.15 2.69
CA TRP A 56 -2.71 -32.10 3.71
C TRP A 56 -2.01 -33.47 3.64
N SER A 57 -1.95 -34.06 2.45
CA SER A 57 -1.42 -35.42 2.26
C SER A 57 0.06 -35.51 2.64
N LYS A 58 0.85 -34.49 2.27
CA LYS A 58 2.27 -34.38 2.63
C LYS A 58 2.44 -34.21 4.14
N LEU A 59 1.68 -33.29 4.75
CA LEU A 59 1.74 -33.05 6.19
C LEU A 59 1.42 -34.32 6.99
N LEU A 60 0.33 -35.01 6.63
CA LEU A 60 -0.07 -36.25 7.29
C LEU A 60 1.00 -37.33 7.17
N LYS A 61 1.62 -37.47 6.00
CA LYS A 61 2.73 -38.41 5.79
C LYS A 61 3.93 -38.09 6.70
N ASP A 62 4.34 -36.84 6.77
CA ASP A 62 5.49 -36.44 7.58
C ASP A 62 5.22 -36.64 9.08
N VAL A 63 4.00 -36.32 9.53
CA VAL A 63 3.56 -36.53 10.93
C VAL A 63 3.50 -38.02 11.28
N THR A 64 2.96 -38.86 10.39
CA THR A 64 2.88 -40.31 10.64
C THR A 64 4.27 -40.97 10.67
N VAL A 65 5.19 -40.57 9.79
CA VAL A 65 6.60 -41.01 9.82
C VAL A 65 7.29 -40.57 11.12
N PHE A 66 7.03 -39.34 11.57
CA PHE A 66 7.59 -38.86 12.85
C PHE A 66 7.03 -39.64 14.04
N CYS A 67 5.71 -39.83 14.10
CA CYS A 67 5.04 -40.53 15.20
C CYS A 67 5.50 -42.00 15.31
N THR A 68 5.57 -42.71 14.18
CA THR A 68 6.09 -44.10 14.15
C THR A 68 7.53 -44.20 14.65
N LYS A 69 8.38 -43.23 14.27
CA LYS A 69 9.78 -43.17 14.74
C LYS A 69 9.90 -42.92 16.24
N GLN A 70 8.98 -42.14 16.82
CA GLN A 70 8.97 -41.80 18.24
C GLN A 70 8.13 -42.75 19.11
N GLY A 71 7.57 -43.82 18.51
CA GLY A 71 6.70 -44.76 19.22
C GLY A 71 5.36 -44.17 19.68
N ILE A 72 4.89 -43.10 19.02
CA ILE A 72 3.61 -42.45 19.31
C ILE A 72 2.50 -43.15 18.52
N THR A 73 1.42 -43.54 19.20
CA THR A 73 0.24 -44.14 18.57
C THR A 73 -0.41 -43.16 17.60
N VAL A 74 -0.54 -43.58 16.33
CA VAL A 74 -1.25 -42.84 15.30
C VAL A 74 -2.74 -43.21 15.35
N PRO A 75 -3.67 -42.25 15.44
CA PRO A 75 -5.10 -42.51 15.37
C PRO A 75 -5.52 -43.17 14.05
N ASP A 76 -6.53 -44.04 14.09
CA ASP A 76 -7.16 -44.56 12.87
C ASP A 76 -7.96 -43.44 12.19
N MET A 77 -7.53 -43.04 10.99
CA MET A 77 -8.11 -41.95 10.21
C MET A 77 -9.55 -42.25 9.77
N ASN A 78 -9.91 -43.53 9.63
CA ASN A 78 -11.26 -43.97 9.30
C ASN A 78 -12.13 -44.20 10.55
N GLY A 79 -11.55 -44.04 11.75
CA GLY A 79 -12.26 -44.16 13.00
C GLY A 79 -13.33 -43.07 13.17
N SER A 80 -14.35 -43.39 13.97
CA SER A 80 -15.34 -42.40 14.40
C SER A 80 -14.71 -41.43 15.40
N TYR A 81 -14.87 -40.13 15.15
CA TYR A 81 -14.41 -39.07 16.04
C TYR A 81 -15.58 -38.59 16.91
N ALA A 82 -15.59 -38.98 18.18
CA ALA A 82 -16.61 -38.56 19.14
C ALA A 82 -16.27 -37.18 19.71
N ASP A 83 -16.70 -36.12 19.01
CA ASP A 83 -16.66 -34.76 19.57
C ASP A 83 -17.67 -34.65 20.72
N TYR A 84 -17.20 -34.52 21.97
CA TYR A 84 -18.05 -34.33 23.15
C TYR A 84 -18.98 -33.10 23.01
N ILE A 85 -18.63 -32.14 22.14
CA ILE A 85 -19.35 -30.89 21.90
C ILE A 85 -20.43 -31.01 20.81
N ARG A 86 -20.33 -31.96 19.85
CA ARG A 86 -21.25 -32.09 18.70
C ARG A 86 -22.25 -33.25 18.81
N SER A 87 -22.36 -33.89 19.97
CA SER A 87 -23.22 -35.07 20.21
C SER A 87 -24.75 -34.85 20.01
N ARG A 88 -25.20 -33.65 19.64
CA ARG A 88 -26.61 -33.36 19.27
C ARG A 88 -26.90 -33.37 17.77
N SER A 89 -25.89 -33.45 16.92
CA SER A 89 -26.05 -33.52 15.46
C SER A 89 -25.35 -34.79 14.98
N GLY A 90 -26.12 -35.82 14.65
CA GLY A 90 -25.65 -37.18 14.35
C GLY A 90 -24.85 -37.33 13.05
N SER A 91 -23.78 -36.54 12.85
CA SER A 91 -22.76 -36.85 11.84
C SER A 91 -21.61 -37.60 12.50
N GLU A 92 -21.41 -38.86 12.13
CA GLU A 92 -20.15 -39.57 12.39
C GLU A 92 -19.03 -38.85 11.61
N ALA A 93 -18.43 -37.83 12.22
CA ALA A 93 -17.24 -37.21 11.67
C ALA A 93 -16.08 -38.19 11.82
N THR A 94 -15.35 -38.48 10.74
CA THR A 94 -14.15 -39.31 10.82
C THR A 94 -13.02 -38.54 11.51
N VAL A 95 -12.06 -39.28 12.06
CA VAL A 95 -10.83 -38.69 12.64
C VAL A 95 -10.09 -37.85 11.59
N GLU A 96 -10.02 -38.31 10.34
CA GLU A 96 -9.45 -37.49 9.25
C GLU A 96 -10.23 -36.19 9.06
N HIS A 97 -11.57 -36.25 9.08
CA HIS A 97 -12.38 -35.05 8.90
C HIS A 97 -12.10 -34.00 9.98
N HIS A 98 -11.95 -34.44 11.23
CA HIS A 98 -11.58 -33.55 12.32
C HIS A 98 -10.24 -32.85 12.06
N TYR A 99 -9.17 -33.60 11.85
CA TYR A 99 -7.84 -33.00 11.68
C TYR A 99 -7.69 -32.20 10.38
N ARG A 100 -8.30 -32.66 9.28
CA ARG A 100 -8.21 -31.98 7.99
C ARG A 100 -9.04 -30.72 7.98
N TYR A 101 -10.33 -30.80 8.29
CA TYR A 101 -11.25 -29.68 8.08
C TYR A 101 -11.40 -28.79 9.31
N ASN A 102 -11.41 -29.34 10.53
CA ASN A 102 -11.58 -28.53 11.74
C ASN A 102 -10.25 -27.96 12.27
N VAL A 103 -9.11 -28.59 11.98
CA VAL A 103 -7.79 -28.13 12.46
C VAL A 103 -6.96 -27.53 11.33
N PHE A 104 -6.59 -28.32 10.33
CA PHE A 104 -5.67 -27.89 9.27
C PHE A 104 -6.24 -26.75 8.42
N ILE A 105 -7.41 -26.93 7.81
CA ILE A 105 -8.04 -25.90 6.98
C ILE A 105 -8.32 -24.63 7.78
N VAL A 106 -8.85 -24.75 9.01
CA VAL A 106 -9.13 -23.60 9.87
C VAL A 106 -7.86 -22.80 10.17
N ALA A 107 -6.76 -23.46 10.51
CA ALA A 107 -5.49 -22.77 10.79
C ALA A 107 -4.91 -22.06 9.56
N VAL A 108 -4.97 -22.70 8.39
CA VAL A 108 -4.50 -22.13 7.13
C VAL A 108 -5.39 -20.94 6.72
N ASP A 109 -6.70 -21.07 6.83
CA ASP A 109 -7.67 -20.02 6.51
C ASP A 109 -7.53 -18.82 7.45
N GLN A 110 -7.27 -19.05 8.74
CA GLN A 110 -6.98 -17.99 9.71
C GLN A 110 -5.73 -17.19 9.30
N GLN A 111 -4.64 -17.86 8.91
CA GLN A 111 -3.42 -17.16 8.44
C GLN A 111 -3.66 -16.39 7.15
N MET A 112 -4.43 -16.96 6.23
CA MET A 112 -4.84 -16.26 5.00
C MET A 112 -5.67 -15.01 5.31
N GLN A 113 -6.63 -15.12 6.25
CA GLN A 113 -7.47 -14.02 6.67
C GLN A 113 -6.65 -12.90 7.32
N GLU A 114 -5.75 -13.22 8.25
CA GLU A 114 -4.86 -12.23 8.87
C GLU A 114 -4.01 -11.50 7.84
N LEU A 115 -3.45 -12.24 6.87
CA LEU A 115 -2.67 -11.65 5.78
C LEU A 115 -3.53 -10.75 4.88
N ASN A 116 -4.76 -11.14 4.57
CA ASN A 116 -5.70 -10.35 3.78
C ASN A 116 -6.19 -9.10 4.52
N CYS A 117 -6.43 -9.19 5.84
CA CYS A 117 -6.77 -8.03 6.65
C CYS A 117 -5.62 -7.02 6.72
N ARG A 118 -4.38 -7.51 6.86
CA ARG A 118 -3.19 -6.66 6.92
C ARG A 118 -2.85 -6.01 5.57
N PHE A 119 -3.06 -6.72 4.47
CA PHE A 119 -2.84 -6.24 3.09
C PHE A 119 -4.15 -6.26 2.30
N SER A 120 -5.11 -5.48 2.79
CA SER A 120 -6.41 -5.29 2.13
C SER A 120 -6.23 -4.52 0.83
N GLU A 121 -7.14 -4.68 -0.12
CA GLU A 121 -7.11 -3.97 -1.40
C GLU A 121 -6.93 -2.45 -1.22
N GLN A 122 -7.63 -1.87 -0.24
CA GLN A 122 -7.53 -0.46 0.13
C GLN A 122 -6.14 -0.09 0.68
N ALA A 123 -5.56 -0.92 1.54
CA ALA A 123 -4.21 -0.69 2.05
C ALA A 123 -3.19 -0.80 0.91
N THR A 124 -3.35 -1.75 -0.01
CA THR A 124 -2.44 -1.93 -1.14
C THR A 124 -2.53 -0.80 -2.14
N GLU A 125 -3.74 -0.30 -2.43
CA GLU A 125 -3.95 0.85 -3.29
C GLU A 125 -3.35 2.11 -2.68
N LEU A 126 -3.57 2.37 -1.38
CA LEU A 126 -2.93 3.48 -0.67
C LEU A 126 -1.40 3.39 -0.79
N LEU A 127 -0.82 2.21 -0.60
CA LEU A 127 0.63 1.99 -0.67
C LEU A 127 1.17 2.26 -2.08
N ILE A 128 0.49 1.76 -3.12
CA ILE A 128 0.86 1.99 -4.52
C ILE A 128 0.79 3.49 -4.83
N LEU A 129 -0.31 4.16 -4.49
CA LEU A 129 -0.45 5.60 -4.72
C LEU A 129 0.58 6.42 -3.92
N SER A 130 1.02 5.92 -2.77
CA SER A 130 2.07 6.54 -1.96
C SER A 130 3.48 6.39 -2.57
N THR A 131 3.69 5.49 -3.53
CA THR A 131 4.96 5.43 -4.27
C THR A 131 5.21 6.69 -5.11
N SER A 132 4.15 7.41 -5.48
CA SER A 132 4.23 8.72 -6.15
C SER A 132 4.77 9.82 -5.22
N LEU A 133 4.82 9.57 -3.91
CA LEU A 133 5.44 10.45 -2.91
C LEU A 133 6.91 10.10 -2.63
N ASP A 134 7.48 9.11 -3.33
CA ASP A 134 8.87 8.70 -3.14
C ASP A 134 9.83 9.84 -3.56
N PRO A 135 10.63 10.37 -2.64
CA PRO A 135 11.57 11.45 -2.94
C PRO A 135 12.82 10.97 -3.70
N ARG A 136 13.02 9.64 -3.86
CA ARG A 136 14.15 9.08 -4.64
C ARG A 136 14.08 9.56 -6.09
N GLY A 137 15.24 9.92 -6.66
CA GLY A 137 15.33 10.38 -8.06
C GLY A 137 14.70 11.75 -8.33
N SER A 138 14.61 12.63 -7.32
CA SER A 138 13.95 13.94 -7.45
C SER A 138 12.49 13.85 -7.89
N PHE A 139 11.73 12.91 -7.30
CA PHE A 139 10.32 12.69 -7.62
C PHE A 139 10.06 12.32 -9.10
N SER A 140 11.00 11.65 -9.75
CA SER A 140 10.84 11.16 -11.13
C SER A 140 9.65 10.21 -11.30
N SER A 141 9.17 9.59 -10.22
CA SER A 141 7.98 8.72 -10.16
C SER A 141 6.68 9.47 -9.84
N LEU A 142 6.70 10.80 -9.69
CA LEU A 142 5.53 11.58 -9.27
C LEU A 142 4.48 11.60 -10.38
N LYS A 143 3.45 10.77 -10.19
CA LYS A 143 2.25 10.76 -11.01
C LYS A 143 1.20 11.63 -10.34
N ILE A 144 0.90 12.76 -10.98
CA ILE A 144 -0.05 13.76 -10.47
C ILE A 144 -1.45 13.13 -10.31
N ASP A 145 -1.87 12.30 -11.26
CA ASP A 145 -3.18 11.65 -11.23
C ASP A 145 -3.32 10.66 -10.07
N ASP A 146 -2.24 9.96 -9.71
CA ASP A 146 -2.21 9.05 -8.56
C ASP A 146 -2.33 9.85 -7.25
N LEU A 147 -1.72 11.03 -7.16
CA LEU A 147 -1.85 11.91 -5.99
C LEU A 147 -3.25 12.52 -5.83
N CYS A 148 -3.88 12.90 -6.94
CA CYS A 148 -5.27 13.35 -6.94
C CYS A 148 -6.22 12.22 -6.54
N THR A 149 -5.97 10.99 -7.01
CA THR A 149 -6.72 9.79 -6.62
C THR A 149 -6.53 9.46 -5.13
N LEU A 150 -5.30 9.61 -4.62
CA LEU A 150 -5.00 9.43 -3.20
C LEU A 150 -5.80 10.44 -2.35
N ALA A 151 -5.78 11.72 -2.73
CA ALA A 151 -6.48 12.79 -2.01
C ALA A 151 -8.01 12.61 -2.04
N SER A 152 -8.59 12.24 -3.19
CA SER A 152 -10.04 12.06 -3.30
C SER A 152 -10.55 10.85 -2.54
N LYS A 153 -9.84 9.72 -2.64
CA LYS A 153 -10.33 8.42 -2.16
C LYS A 153 -10.02 8.16 -0.69
N PHE A 154 -8.86 8.60 -0.21
CA PHE A 154 -8.39 8.31 1.15
C PHE A 154 -8.46 9.52 2.09
N TYR A 155 -8.64 10.74 1.56
CA TYR A 155 -8.70 11.98 2.33
C TYR A 155 -9.95 12.84 2.03
N PRO A 156 -11.17 12.27 1.94
CA PRO A 156 -12.35 13.03 1.56
C PRO A 156 -12.75 14.11 2.58
N ALA A 157 -12.38 13.95 3.85
CA ALA A 157 -12.60 14.95 4.90
C ALA A 157 -11.57 16.09 4.87
N ASP A 158 -10.43 15.87 4.21
CA ASP A 158 -9.30 16.78 4.17
C ASP A 158 -9.25 17.59 2.88
N PHE A 159 -9.85 17.11 1.79
CA PHE A 159 -9.86 17.80 0.50
C PHE A 159 -11.26 17.86 -0.09
N SER A 160 -11.73 19.06 -0.37
CA SER A 160 -12.89 19.29 -1.24
C SER A 160 -12.52 19.04 -2.72
N ASN A 161 -13.52 18.76 -3.57
CA ASN A 161 -13.29 18.57 -5.01
C ASN A 161 -12.55 19.77 -5.65
N GLN A 162 -12.90 20.99 -5.25
CA GLN A 162 -12.23 22.22 -5.71
C GLN A 162 -10.75 22.30 -5.27
N GLU A 163 -10.44 21.82 -4.05
CA GLU A 163 -9.06 21.75 -3.56
C GLU A 163 -8.24 20.67 -4.28
N ILE A 164 -8.88 19.60 -4.76
CA ILE A 164 -8.23 18.55 -5.56
C ILE A 164 -7.89 19.06 -6.96
N ASP A 165 -8.77 19.82 -7.59
CA ASP A 165 -8.48 20.46 -8.88
C ASP A 165 -7.34 21.49 -8.75
N ASN A 166 -7.36 22.29 -7.68
CA ASN A 166 -6.25 23.19 -7.36
C ASN A 166 -4.95 22.45 -7.04
N LEU A 167 -5.02 21.32 -6.32
CA LEU A 167 -3.88 20.45 -6.04
C LEU A 167 -3.26 19.95 -7.35
N ARG A 168 -4.08 19.54 -8.33
CA ARG A 168 -3.61 19.08 -9.64
C ARG A 168 -2.83 20.18 -10.37
N CYS A 169 -3.37 21.40 -10.40
CA CYS A 169 -2.68 22.55 -10.99
C CYS A 169 -1.36 22.85 -10.27
N GLN A 170 -1.36 22.82 -8.95
CA GLN A 170 -0.17 23.10 -8.14
C GLN A 170 0.93 22.05 -8.32
N LEU A 171 0.56 20.76 -8.39
CA LEU A 171 1.50 19.67 -8.64
C LEU A 171 2.16 19.79 -10.02
N ARG A 172 1.46 20.31 -11.05
CA ARG A 172 2.06 20.58 -12.37
C ARG A 172 3.14 21.66 -12.31
N HIS A 173 2.89 22.75 -11.58
CA HIS A 173 3.92 23.77 -11.33
C HIS A 173 5.07 23.19 -10.48
N TYR A 174 4.73 22.35 -9.51
CA TYR A 174 5.71 21.74 -8.62
C TYR A 174 6.64 20.78 -9.38
N GLN A 175 6.13 19.99 -10.32
CA GLN A 175 6.91 19.08 -11.17
C GLN A 175 8.01 19.81 -11.96
N LEU A 176 7.75 21.06 -12.37
CA LEU A 176 8.72 21.91 -13.06
C LEU A 176 9.74 22.56 -12.08
N ASP A 177 9.33 22.83 -10.83
CA ASP A 177 10.17 23.45 -9.78
C ASP A 177 11.03 22.45 -8.97
N VAL A 178 10.72 21.16 -9.01
CA VAL A 178 11.37 20.11 -8.20
C VAL A 178 12.89 20.00 -8.37
N PRO A 179 13.50 20.18 -9.56
CA PRO A 179 14.96 20.12 -9.69
C PRO A 179 15.70 21.13 -8.81
N THR A 180 15.01 22.18 -8.35
CA THR A 180 15.63 23.38 -7.76
C THR A 180 15.55 23.42 -6.23
N ASN A 181 14.84 22.49 -5.56
CA ASN A 181 14.59 22.61 -4.10
C ASN A 181 14.83 21.33 -3.27
N PRO A 182 16.09 21.04 -2.88
CA PRO A 182 16.48 19.83 -2.12
C PRO A 182 15.94 19.76 -0.67
N LYS A 183 15.33 20.84 -0.16
CA LYS A 183 14.85 20.92 1.23
C LYS A 183 13.66 20.00 1.52
N LEU A 184 12.80 19.71 0.54
CA LEU A 184 11.66 18.80 0.73
C LEU A 184 12.05 17.32 0.65
N ILE A 185 12.96 16.97 -0.27
CA ILE A 185 13.56 15.63 -0.34
C ILE A 185 14.11 15.25 1.02
N ARG A 186 14.88 16.17 1.64
CA ARG A 186 15.45 15.97 2.98
C ARG A 186 14.41 15.83 4.09
N LEU A 187 13.29 16.56 4.04
CA LEU A 187 12.25 16.52 5.08
C LEU A 187 11.40 15.25 5.02
N VAL A 188 11.05 14.78 3.82
CA VAL A 188 10.30 13.52 3.60
C VAL A 188 11.18 12.31 3.94
N LEU A 189 12.49 12.37 3.68
CA LEU A 189 13.46 11.34 4.04
C LEU A 189 13.73 11.24 5.56
N THR A 190 13.51 12.31 6.33
CA THR A 190 13.74 12.33 7.79
C THR A 190 12.58 11.80 8.63
N LEU A 191 11.43 11.47 8.02
CA LEU A 191 10.33 10.84 8.75
C LEU A 191 10.72 9.39 9.12
N PRO A 192 10.67 9.01 10.41
CA PRO A 192 11.11 7.68 10.86
C PRO A 192 10.27 6.55 10.23
N VAL A 193 10.96 5.50 9.79
CA VAL A 193 10.42 4.32 9.08
C VAL A 193 9.56 3.42 9.98
N SER A 194 9.55 3.66 11.29
CA SER A 194 8.98 2.76 12.31
C SER A 194 7.46 2.88 12.53
N THR A 195 6.79 3.87 11.94
CA THR A 195 5.33 4.01 11.97
C THR A 195 4.77 3.49 10.64
N ALA A 196 3.83 2.56 10.72
CA ALA A 196 3.29 1.75 9.63
C ALA A 196 3.10 2.59 8.36
N THR A 197 3.56 2.08 7.22
CA THR A 197 3.57 2.74 5.90
C THR A 197 2.37 3.63 5.56
N PRO A 198 1.09 3.32 5.93
CA PRO A 198 0.00 4.30 5.86
C PRO A 198 0.31 5.62 6.57
N GLU A 199 0.76 5.60 7.83
CA GLU A 199 1.05 6.77 8.67
C GLU A 199 2.13 7.68 8.05
N ARG A 200 3.06 7.09 7.31
CA ARG A 200 4.05 7.82 6.51
C ARG A 200 3.39 8.55 5.33
N ALA A 201 2.48 7.90 4.62
CA ALA A 201 1.69 8.53 3.55
C ALA A 201 0.79 9.65 4.09
N PHE A 202 0.11 9.43 5.24
CA PHE A 202 -0.66 10.45 5.96
C PHE A 202 0.20 11.65 6.33
N SER A 203 1.40 11.42 6.87
CA SER A 203 2.32 12.48 7.27
C SER A 203 2.89 13.24 6.07
N ALA A 204 3.28 12.52 5.00
CA ALA A 204 3.76 13.12 3.76
C ALA A 204 2.66 13.95 3.09
N MET A 205 1.44 13.44 2.97
CA MET A 205 0.30 14.15 2.41
C MET A 205 -0.05 15.39 3.23
N LYS A 206 -0.04 15.31 4.57
CA LYS A 206 -0.25 16.46 5.45
C LYS A 206 0.83 17.54 5.28
N LEU A 207 2.08 17.14 5.10
CA LEU A 207 3.18 18.05 4.80
C LEU A 207 3.04 18.68 3.41
N VAL A 208 2.68 17.91 2.38
CA VAL A 208 2.40 18.42 1.03
C VAL A 208 1.26 19.42 1.08
N LYS A 209 0.11 19.07 1.69
CA LYS A 209 -1.04 19.96 1.90
C LYS A 209 -0.63 21.25 2.63
N THR A 210 0.15 21.14 3.70
CA THR A 210 0.61 22.31 4.49
C THR A 210 1.58 23.19 3.70
N ARG A 211 2.52 22.59 2.96
CA ARG A 211 3.48 23.32 2.13
C ARG A 211 2.80 23.97 0.93
N LEU A 212 1.86 23.29 0.29
CA LEU A 212 1.01 23.85 -0.74
C LEU A 212 0.18 25.00 -0.19
N ARG A 213 -0.44 24.86 0.99
CA ARG A 213 -1.18 25.94 1.65
C ARG A 213 -0.29 27.15 1.97
N ASN A 214 0.95 26.93 2.41
CA ASN A 214 1.90 28.00 2.71
C ASN A 214 2.47 28.64 1.43
N LYS A 215 2.80 27.85 0.40
CA LYS A 215 3.26 28.34 -0.91
C LYS A 215 2.13 29.07 -1.64
N MET A 216 0.89 28.60 -1.54
CA MET A 216 -0.29 29.32 -2.00
C MET A 216 -0.37 30.65 -1.28
N LYS A 217 -0.40 30.71 0.05
CA LYS A 217 -0.44 32.01 0.75
C LYS A 217 0.68 32.95 0.28
N ASP A 218 1.92 32.47 0.17
CA ASP A 218 3.08 33.33 -0.15
C ASP A 218 3.23 33.68 -1.63
N ALA A 219 2.76 32.85 -2.56
CA ALA A 219 2.80 33.09 -4.01
C ALA A 219 1.50 33.76 -4.47
N PHE A 220 0.34 33.26 -4.04
CA PHE A 220 -0.96 33.89 -4.29
C PHE A 220 -1.05 35.28 -3.67
N LEU A 221 -0.56 35.53 -2.44
CA LEU A 221 -0.49 36.92 -1.96
C LEU A 221 0.42 37.76 -2.85
N ARG A 222 1.57 37.23 -3.28
CA ARG A 222 2.51 37.97 -4.13
C ARG A 222 1.89 38.32 -5.47
N ASP A 223 1.28 37.35 -6.13
CA ASP A 223 0.65 37.50 -7.44
C ASP A 223 -0.60 38.36 -7.32
N CYS A 224 -1.41 38.21 -6.28
CA CYS A 224 -2.52 39.12 -5.99
C CYS A 224 -2.05 40.53 -5.63
N LEU A 225 -0.93 40.68 -4.91
CA LEU A 225 -0.32 41.98 -4.61
C LEU A 225 0.24 42.62 -5.88
N VAL A 226 0.90 41.86 -6.75
CA VAL A 226 1.37 42.32 -8.06
C VAL A 226 0.17 42.72 -8.90
N ILE A 227 -0.86 41.88 -9.04
CA ILE A 227 -2.09 42.24 -9.76
C ILE A 227 -2.77 43.47 -9.14
N TYR A 228 -2.78 43.62 -7.81
CA TYR A 228 -3.38 44.76 -7.13
C TYR A 228 -2.57 46.06 -7.29
N ILE A 229 -1.24 45.97 -7.31
CA ILE A 229 -0.32 47.10 -7.57
C ILE A 229 -0.41 47.50 -9.04
N GLU A 230 -0.28 46.52 -9.93
CA GLU A 230 -0.41 46.65 -11.38
C GLU A 230 -1.84 46.99 -11.81
N LYS A 231 -2.86 46.79 -10.97
CA LYS A 231 -4.26 47.18 -11.26
C LYS A 231 -4.36 48.67 -11.58
N LYS A 232 -3.59 49.52 -10.90
CA LYS A 232 -3.56 50.96 -11.19
C LYS A 232 -2.94 51.27 -12.55
N LEU A 233 -1.98 50.45 -13.00
CA LEU A 233 -1.36 50.55 -14.31
C LEU A 233 -2.28 49.97 -15.39
N ALA A 234 -2.92 48.83 -15.14
CA ALA A 234 -3.88 48.18 -16.03
C ALA A 234 -5.15 49.01 -16.31
N VAL A 235 -5.57 49.87 -15.38
CA VAL A 235 -6.70 50.80 -15.61
C VAL A 235 -6.35 51.93 -16.59
N GLN A 236 -5.06 52.19 -16.83
CA GLN A 236 -4.61 53.20 -17.81
C GLN A 236 -4.52 52.67 -19.24
N PHE A 237 -4.60 51.35 -19.44
CA PHE A 237 -4.54 50.73 -20.77
C PHE A 237 -5.92 50.28 -21.20
N THR A 238 -6.38 50.79 -22.35
CA THR A 238 -7.64 50.36 -22.96
C THR A 238 -7.38 49.04 -23.69
N THR A 239 -8.37 48.15 -23.73
CA THR A 239 -8.26 46.86 -24.43
C THR A 239 -7.88 47.02 -25.91
N SER A 240 -8.19 48.17 -26.54
CA SER A 240 -7.75 48.52 -27.91
C SER A 240 -6.23 48.69 -28.01
N ASP A 241 -5.62 49.35 -27.03
CA ASP A 241 -4.19 49.69 -27.05
C ASP A 241 -3.32 48.43 -26.92
N ILE A 242 -3.79 47.46 -26.13
CA ILE A 242 -3.15 46.15 -25.95
C ILE A 242 -3.24 45.33 -27.25
N ILE A 243 -4.37 45.41 -27.95
CA ILE A 243 -4.58 44.69 -29.21
C ILE A 243 -3.69 45.30 -30.30
N ASP A 244 -3.63 46.63 -30.38
CA ASP A 244 -2.81 47.34 -31.37
C ASP A 244 -1.30 47.11 -31.15
N ASP A 245 -0.82 47.12 -29.91
CA ASP A 245 0.57 46.76 -29.57
C ASP A 245 0.89 45.29 -29.91
N PHE A 246 -0.06 44.39 -29.69
CA PHE A 246 0.11 42.97 -30.04
C PHE A 246 0.17 42.75 -31.56
N TYR A 247 -0.59 43.53 -32.33
CA TYR A 247 -0.48 43.55 -33.79
C TYR A 247 0.83 44.18 -34.27
N ALA A 248 1.30 45.26 -33.63
CA ALA A 248 2.57 45.92 -33.94
C ALA A 248 3.81 45.05 -33.65
N MET A 249 3.75 44.18 -32.64
CA MET A 249 4.82 43.22 -32.37
C MET A 249 4.93 42.12 -33.43
N LYS A 250 3.86 41.80 -34.15
CA LYS A 250 3.83 40.72 -35.15
C LYS A 250 4.46 41.11 -36.49
N THR A 251 4.52 42.40 -36.81
CA THR A 251 5.06 42.92 -38.07
C THR A 251 6.60 42.97 -38.14
N HIS A 252 7.32 42.73 -37.04
CA HIS A 252 8.79 42.80 -36.99
C HIS A 252 9.54 41.47 -37.18
N LYS A 253 8.88 40.38 -37.61
CA LYS A 253 9.57 39.16 -38.09
C LYS A 253 9.13 38.78 -39.50
N MET A 254 9.73 39.42 -40.50
CA MET A 254 10.49 38.75 -41.58
C MET A 254 10.86 39.76 -42.68
N ARG A 255 12.12 40.20 -42.67
CA ARG A 255 12.86 40.55 -43.88
C ARG A 255 14.08 39.63 -43.91
N LEU A 256 13.91 38.43 -44.46
CA LEU A 256 15.02 37.59 -44.84
C LEU A 256 15.55 38.13 -46.18
N LYS A 257 16.82 38.55 -46.16
CA LYS A 257 17.66 38.64 -47.37
C LYS A 257 17.91 37.24 -47.90
#